data_AF-A0A3C0WS06-F1
#
_entry.id   AF-A0A3C0WS06-F1
#
_cell.length_a   1.000
_cell.length_b   1.000
_cell.length_c   1.000
_cell.angle_alpha   90.00
_cell.angle_beta   90.00
_cell.angle_gamma   90.00
#
_symmetry.space_group_name_H-M   'P 1'
#
loop_
_entity.id
_entity.type
_entity.pdbx_description
1 polymer ?
#
loop_
_entity_poly.entity_id
_entity_poly.type
_entity_poly.pdbx_seq_one_letter_code
_entity_poly.pdbx_strand_id
1 'polypeptide(L)'
;FLVPGGLFLIYQYIVIQSDSVLAGWNAQNLTYTPPLWDILISFSPALILALGVISWTIKSREVEKYKLLVVWLAAGLILAYVPVQLQRRFLLGYYIPIACLAAIALDWLATSGKRLLRVSAAAAVAASLISNLFILIGGVSAAAQHQPELYYSKSIQGVFDWMLAHRKDDSVVLATPGTSSIIPGATGWRVVYGHPYETPHANQRKQEVEDIFSGEMSLAKVQQYFDSLGIDTVFVGPDERGLGGDLAWIDAFDVVFEGDEVTIFKTKVNP
;
A
#
# COMPACT_ATOMS: atom_id res chain seq x y z
N PHE A 1 -2.13 -27.73 -13.81
CA PHE A 1 -1.99 -26.41 -13.16
C PHE A 1 -3.06 -26.12 -12.12
N LEU A 2 -4.35 -26.40 -12.36
CA LEU A 2 -5.42 -26.07 -11.40
C LEU A 2 -5.38 -26.86 -10.07
N VAL A 3 -5.11 -28.17 -10.11
CA VAL A 3 -5.13 -29.01 -8.88
C VAL A 3 -3.99 -28.66 -7.91
N PRO A 4 -2.71 -28.58 -8.34
CA PRO A 4 -1.62 -28.20 -7.42
C PRO A 4 -1.80 -26.78 -6.87
N GLY A 5 -2.22 -25.83 -7.71
CA GLY A 5 -2.48 -24.45 -7.29
C GLY A 5 -3.63 -24.36 -6.29
N GLY A 6 -4.74 -25.08 -6.54
CA GLY A 6 -5.87 -25.13 -5.62
C GLY A 6 -5.50 -25.74 -4.26
N LEU A 7 -4.75 -26.84 -4.26
CA LEU A 7 -4.27 -27.48 -3.01
C LEU A 7 -3.36 -26.54 -2.22
N PHE A 8 -2.47 -25.81 -2.90
CA PHE A 8 -1.61 -24.83 -2.25
C PHE A 8 -2.40 -23.67 -1.63
N LEU A 9 -3.43 -23.16 -2.32
CA LEU A 9 -4.32 -22.12 -1.78
C LEU A 9 -5.10 -22.60 -0.56
N ILE A 10 -5.59 -23.84 -0.57
CA ILE A 10 -6.27 -24.45 0.58
C ILE A 10 -5.30 -24.58 1.75
N TYR A 11 -4.09 -25.06 1.51
CA TYR A 11 -3.05 -25.14 2.54
C TYR A 11 -2.74 -23.77 3.15
N GLN A 12 -2.51 -22.74 2.32
CA GLN A 12 -2.27 -21.38 2.80
C GLN A 12 -3.44 -20.85 3.63
N TYR A 13 -4.68 -21.07 3.18
CA TYR A 13 -5.86 -20.68 3.91
C TYR A 13 -5.93 -21.34 5.30
N ILE A 14 -5.64 -22.65 5.37
CA ILE A 14 -5.61 -23.38 6.65
C ILE A 14 -4.52 -22.80 7.57
N VAL A 15 -3.32 -22.55 7.07
CA VAL A 15 -2.21 -22.00 7.87
C VAL A 15 -2.57 -20.62 8.43
N ILE A 16 -3.10 -19.73 7.59
CA ILE A 16 -3.49 -18.36 8.01
C ILE A 16 -4.56 -18.40 9.10
N GLN A 17 -5.55 -19.28 8.98
CA GLN A 17 -6.64 -19.35 9.94
C GLN A 17 -6.29 -20.12 11.22
N SER A 18 -5.25 -20.95 11.19
CA SER A 18 -4.83 -21.75 12.34
C SER A 18 -3.88 -21.00 13.29
N ASP A 19 -3.14 -20.01 12.79
CA ASP A 19 -2.26 -19.16 13.59
C ASP A 19 -3.01 -17.91 14.06
N SER A 20 -3.02 -17.62 15.36
CA SER A 20 -3.81 -16.50 15.93
C SER A 20 -3.33 -15.13 15.45
N VAL A 21 -2.03 -14.95 15.20
CA VAL A 21 -1.48 -13.69 14.71
C VAL A 21 -1.86 -13.49 13.25
N LEU A 22 -1.69 -14.52 12.43
CA LEU A 22 -2.06 -14.46 11.01
C LEU A 22 -3.57 -14.33 10.81
N ALA A 23 -4.39 -14.98 11.64
CA ALA A 23 -5.84 -14.85 11.59
C ALA A 23 -6.29 -13.42 11.95
N GLY A 24 -5.68 -12.83 12.99
CA GLY A 24 -5.92 -11.44 13.37
C GLY A 24 -5.50 -10.46 12.28
N TRP A 25 -4.31 -10.64 11.70
CA TRP A 25 -3.81 -9.88 10.56
C TRP A 25 -4.74 -10.00 9.34
N ASN A 26 -5.22 -11.19 9.03
CA ASN A 26 -6.10 -11.43 7.89
C ASN A 26 -7.48 -10.78 8.10
N ALA A 27 -8.02 -10.83 9.33
CA ALA A 27 -9.30 -10.22 9.67
C ALA A 27 -9.31 -8.69 9.49
N GLN A 28 -8.18 -8.01 9.73
CA GLN A 28 -8.05 -6.56 9.50
C GLN A 28 -7.69 -6.19 8.05
N ASN A 29 -7.17 -7.11 7.23
CA ASN A 29 -6.68 -6.84 5.87
C ASN A 29 -7.83 -6.77 4.84
N LEU A 30 -8.71 -5.79 5.03
CA LEU A 30 -9.90 -5.59 4.22
C LEU A 30 -9.59 -4.68 3.03
N THR A 31 -9.69 -5.24 1.81
CA THR A 31 -9.42 -4.50 0.57
C THR A 31 -10.68 -4.37 -0.28
N TYR A 32 -11.63 -3.58 0.22
CA TYR A 32 -12.91 -3.38 -0.46
C TYR A 32 -12.70 -2.81 -1.87
N THR A 33 -13.43 -3.40 -2.82
CA THR A 33 -13.50 -2.87 -4.18
C THR A 33 -14.24 -1.53 -4.14
N PRO A 34 -13.76 -0.52 -4.87
CA PRO A 34 -14.48 0.75 -4.94
C PRO A 34 -15.86 0.56 -5.60
N PRO A 35 -16.78 1.51 -5.44
CA PRO A 35 -18.06 1.46 -6.14
C PRO A 35 -17.92 1.36 -7.66
N LEU A 36 -18.96 0.87 -8.33
CA LEU A 36 -18.94 0.63 -9.78
C LEU A 36 -18.64 1.90 -10.60
N TRP A 37 -19.07 3.08 -10.13
CA TRP A 37 -18.78 4.34 -10.83
C TRP A 37 -17.29 4.69 -10.83
N ASP A 38 -16.56 4.40 -9.75
CA ASP A 38 -15.11 4.61 -9.70
C ASP A 38 -14.38 3.68 -10.68
N ILE A 39 -14.84 2.43 -10.81
CA ILE A 39 -14.35 1.48 -11.83
C ILE A 39 -14.61 2.04 -13.24
N LEU A 40 -15.83 2.51 -13.50
CA LEU A 40 -16.21 3.07 -14.79
C LEU A 40 -15.34 4.28 -15.15
N ILE A 41 -15.12 5.20 -14.22
CA ILE A 41 -14.31 6.40 -14.43
C ILE A 41 -12.83 6.02 -14.60
N SER A 42 -12.30 5.17 -13.71
CA SER A 42 -10.89 4.81 -13.65
C SER A 42 -10.41 4.04 -14.88
N PHE A 43 -11.29 3.23 -15.49
CA PHE A 43 -10.98 2.50 -16.71
C PHE A 43 -11.47 3.19 -17.99
N SER A 44 -12.13 4.34 -17.89
CA SER A 44 -12.51 5.15 -19.06
C SER A 44 -11.30 5.90 -19.63
N PRO A 45 -11.25 6.13 -20.95
CA PRO A 45 -12.25 5.75 -21.96
C PRO A 45 -12.10 4.31 -22.48
N ALA A 46 -11.03 3.60 -22.12
CA ALA A 46 -10.72 2.26 -22.65
C ALA A 46 -11.84 1.25 -22.39
N LEU A 47 -12.48 1.29 -21.22
CA LEU A 47 -13.62 0.42 -20.89
C LEU A 47 -14.81 0.65 -21.82
N ILE A 48 -15.11 1.89 -22.19
CA ILE A 48 -16.21 2.21 -23.11
C ILE A 48 -15.95 1.58 -24.48
N LEU A 49 -14.71 1.69 -24.97
CA LEU A 49 -14.29 1.08 -26.23
C LEU A 49 -14.35 -0.46 -26.16
N ALA A 50 -13.88 -1.05 -25.06
CA ALA A 50 -13.93 -2.49 -24.84
C ALA A 50 -15.38 -3.03 -24.84
N LEU A 51 -16.30 -2.34 -24.15
CA LEU A 51 -17.72 -2.70 -24.15
C LEU A 51 -18.35 -2.58 -25.54
N GLY A 52 -17.89 -1.63 -26.36
CA GLY A 52 -18.29 -1.52 -27.77
C GLY A 52 -17.90 -2.75 -28.59
N VAL A 53 -16.66 -3.23 -28.44
CA VAL A 53 -16.18 -4.47 -29.08
C VAL A 53 -16.98 -5.68 -28.58
N ILE A 54 -17.17 -5.81 -27.27
CA ILE A 54 -17.98 -6.90 -26.70
C ILE A 54 -19.40 -6.90 -27.29
N SER A 55 -20.05 -5.74 -27.30
CA SER A 55 -21.41 -5.59 -27.85
C SER A 55 -21.48 -5.97 -29.33
N TRP A 56 -20.47 -5.60 -30.11
CA TRP A 56 -20.37 -5.99 -31.52
C TRP A 56 -20.17 -7.50 -31.68
N THR A 57 -19.21 -8.10 -30.97
CA THR A 57 -18.91 -9.54 -31.06
C THR A 57 -20.10 -10.43 -30.67
N ILE A 58 -20.90 -10.00 -29.70
CA ILE A 58 -22.14 -10.70 -29.32
C ILE A 58 -23.15 -10.64 -30.47
N LYS A 59 -23.34 -9.46 -31.09
CA LYS A 59 -24.26 -9.29 -32.22
C LYS A 59 -23.81 -10.03 -33.48
N SER A 60 -22.50 -10.05 -33.76
CA SER A 60 -21.91 -10.77 -34.90
C SER A 60 -21.72 -12.26 -34.66
N ARG A 61 -21.96 -12.75 -33.43
CA ARG A 61 -21.70 -14.13 -32.98
C ARG A 61 -20.23 -14.55 -33.07
N GLU A 62 -19.30 -13.60 -32.96
CA GLU A 62 -17.86 -13.82 -33.00
C GLU A 62 -17.20 -13.79 -31.60
N VAL A 63 -17.98 -13.97 -30.53
CA VAL A 63 -17.47 -13.93 -29.14
C VAL A 63 -16.33 -14.94 -28.93
N GLU A 64 -16.36 -16.08 -29.62
CA GLU A 64 -15.34 -17.12 -29.51
C GLU A 64 -13.92 -16.60 -29.82
N LYS A 65 -13.80 -15.66 -30.78
CA LYS A 65 -12.52 -15.03 -31.15
C LYS A 65 -11.87 -14.24 -30.01
N TYR A 66 -12.69 -13.70 -29.11
CA TYR A 66 -12.24 -12.84 -28.00
C TYR A 66 -12.59 -13.43 -26.63
N LYS A 67 -12.98 -14.71 -26.59
CA LYS A 67 -13.55 -15.38 -25.41
C LYS A 67 -12.68 -15.22 -24.17
N LEU A 68 -11.36 -15.36 -24.30
CA LEU A 68 -10.44 -15.20 -23.18
C LEU A 68 -10.54 -13.81 -22.55
N LEU A 69 -10.54 -12.75 -23.36
CA LEU A 69 -10.59 -11.37 -22.87
C LEU A 69 -11.95 -11.05 -22.24
N VAL A 70 -13.04 -11.52 -22.85
CA VAL A 70 -14.40 -11.32 -22.34
C VAL A 70 -14.60 -12.06 -21.03
N VAL A 71 -14.16 -13.32 -20.95
CA VAL A 71 -14.26 -14.12 -19.72
C VAL A 71 -13.36 -13.53 -18.63
N TRP A 72 -12.15 -13.07 -18.95
CA TRP A 72 -11.27 -12.42 -17.97
C TRP A 72 -11.91 -11.14 -17.43
N LEU A 73 -12.45 -10.27 -18.29
CA LEU A 73 -13.15 -9.06 -17.87
C LEU A 73 -14.37 -9.40 -17.00
N ALA A 74 -15.21 -10.36 -17.41
CA ALA A 74 -16.36 -10.76 -16.60
C ALA A 74 -15.95 -11.37 -15.26
N ALA A 75 -14.99 -12.29 -15.25
CA ALA A 75 -14.54 -12.98 -14.04
C ALA A 75 -13.88 -12.02 -13.05
N GLY A 76 -13.04 -11.10 -13.52
CA GLY A 76 -12.40 -10.10 -12.66
C GLY A 76 -13.43 -9.19 -11.98
N LEU A 77 -14.45 -8.73 -12.71
CA LEU A 77 -15.52 -7.92 -12.12
C LEU A 77 -16.34 -8.72 -11.11
N ILE A 78 -16.75 -9.95 -11.46
CA ILE A 78 -17.52 -10.80 -10.55
C ILE A 78 -16.73 -11.05 -9.26
N LEU A 79 -15.48 -11.50 -9.36
CA LEU A 79 -14.62 -11.79 -8.21
C LEU A 79 -14.34 -10.54 -7.35
N ALA A 80 -14.24 -9.37 -7.98
CA ALA A 80 -14.08 -8.10 -7.26
C ALA A 80 -15.31 -7.69 -6.45
N TYR A 81 -16.49 -8.28 -6.67
CA TYR A 81 -17.69 -7.99 -5.88
C TYR A 81 -18.22 -9.21 -5.09
N VAL A 82 -17.52 -10.35 -5.14
CA VAL A 82 -17.79 -11.46 -4.22
C VAL A 82 -17.40 -11.02 -2.80
N PRO A 83 -18.17 -11.37 -1.75
CA PRO A 83 -17.91 -10.97 -0.36
C PRO A 83 -16.72 -11.74 0.26
N VAL A 84 -15.53 -11.58 -0.30
CA VAL A 84 -14.24 -12.06 0.22
C VAL A 84 -13.39 -10.87 0.66
N GLN A 85 -12.39 -11.06 1.53
CA GLN A 85 -11.59 -9.95 2.08
C GLN A 85 -10.64 -9.28 1.05
N LEU A 86 -10.30 -10.00 -0.02
CA LEU A 86 -9.30 -9.62 -1.03
C LEU A 86 -9.90 -9.04 -2.32
N GLN A 87 -11.07 -8.40 -2.23
CA GLN A 87 -11.89 -8.00 -3.40
C GLN A 87 -11.09 -7.19 -4.44
N ARG A 88 -10.44 -6.11 -3.99
CA ARG A 88 -9.68 -5.21 -4.88
C ARG A 88 -8.48 -5.91 -5.53
N ARG A 89 -7.93 -6.96 -4.90
CA ARG A 89 -6.79 -7.70 -5.46
C ARG A 89 -7.18 -8.50 -6.71
N PHE A 90 -8.45 -8.85 -6.90
CA PHE A 90 -8.93 -9.45 -8.16
C PHE A 90 -8.94 -8.49 -9.34
N LEU A 91 -8.81 -7.18 -9.09
CA LEU A 91 -8.61 -6.18 -10.14
C LEU A 91 -7.14 -6.06 -10.57
N LEU A 92 -6.22 -6.79 -9.94
CA LEU A 92 -4.82 -6.83 -10.38
C LEU A 92 -4.74 -7.43 -11.79
N GLY A 93 -4.15 -6.67 -12.72
CA GLY A 93 -4.09 -7.06 -14.13
C GLY A 93 -5.42 -6.92 -14.89
N TYR A 94 -6.47 -6.38 -14.27
CA TYR A 94 -7.79 -6.23 -14.90
C TYR A 94 -7.80 -5.26 -16.08
N TYR A 95 -6.85 -4.33 -16.13
CA TYR A 95 -6.70 -3.43 -17.26
C TYR A 95 -6.21 -4.12 -18.53
N ILE A 96 -5.59 -5.31 -18.45
CA ILE A 96 -5.07 -6.06 -19.59
C ILE A 96 -6.19 -6.40 -20.60
N PRO A 97 -7.27 -7.13 -20.22
CA PRO A 97 -8.35 -7.42 -21.15
C PRO A 97 -9.06 -6.17 -21.67
N ILE A 98 -9.18 -5.13 -20.84
CA ILE A 98 -9.77 -3.84 -21.23
C ILE A 98 -8.92 -3.18 -22.33
N ALA A 99 -7.61 -3.06 -22.12
CA ALA A 99 -6.69 -2.41 -23.06
C ALA A 99 -6.62 -3.18 -24.39
N CYS A 100 -6.59 -4.51 -24.36
CA CYS A 100 -6.60 -5.33 -25.58
C CYS A 100 -7.87 -5.13 -26.39
N LEU A 101 -9.05 -5.18 -25.74
CA LEU A 101 -10.33 -4.93 -26.42
C LEU A 101 -10.45 -3.49 -26.91
N ALA A 102 -10.00 -2.52 -26.13
CA ALA A 102 -9.98 -1.12 -26.52
C ALA A 102 -9.08 -0.88 -27.74
N ALA A 103 -7.91 -1.52 -27.81
CA ALA A 103 -7.00 -1.41 -28.95
C ALA A 103 -7.65 -1.93 -30.26
N ILE A 104 -8.41 -3.02 -30.19
CA ILE A 104 -9.19 -3.53 -31.32
C ILE A 104 -10.22 -2.48 -31.77
N ALA A 105 -10.95 -1.88 -30.84
CA ALA A 105 -11.90 -0.81 -31.15
C ALA A 105 -11.20 0.40 -31.79
N LEU A 106 -10.05 0.81 -31.26
CA LEU A 106 -9.26 1.92 -31.80
C LEU A 106 -8.79 1.64 -33.23
N ASP A 107 -8.33 0.43 -33.54
CA ASP A 107 -7.94 0.03 -34.89
C ASP A 107 -9.11 0.19 -35.88
N TRP A 108 -10.29 -0.32 -35.52
CA TRP A 108 -11.51 -0.19 -36.35
C TRP A 108 -11.94 1.26 -36.55
N LEU A 109 -11.84 2.08 -35.51
CA LEU A 109 -12.22 3.50 -35.56
C LEU A 109 -11.21 4.32 -36.36
N ALA A 110 -9.91 4.07 -36.18
CA ALA A 110 -8.82 4.79 -36.82
C ALA A 110 -8.69 4.47 -38.33
N THR A 111 -9.01 3.24 -38.73
CA THR A 111 -9.01 2.83 -40.14
C THR A 111 -10.35 3.13 -40.85
N SER A 112 -11.34 3.65 -40.14
CA SER A 112 -12.65 3.96 -40.72
C SER A 112 -12.58 5.06 -41.78
N GLY A 113 -13.32 4.90 -42.88
CA GLY A 113 -13.52 5.95 -43.88
C GLY A 113 -14.24 7.19 -43.33
N LYS A 114 -14.98 7.07 -42.21
CA LYS A 114 -15.71 8.17 -41.59
C LYS A 114 -14.78 9.02 -40.73
N ARG A 115 -14.63 10.31 -41.08
CA ARG A 115 -13.80 11.28 -40.33
C ARG A 115 -14.15 11.34 -38.84
N LEU A 116 -15.45 11.33 -38.49
CA LEU A 116 -15.90 11.39 -37.11
C LEU A 116 -15.31 10.26 -36.26
N LEU A 117 -15.31 9.02 -36.77
CA LEU A 117 -14.81 7.86 -36.03
C LEU A 117 -13.30 7.93 -35.82
N ARG A 118 -12.55 8.38 -36.83
CA ARG A 118 -11.10 8.63 -36.71
C ARG A 118 -10.77 9.70 -35.66
N VAL A 119 -11.56 10.78 -35.64
CA VAL A 119 -11.42 11.83 -34.62
C VAL A 119 -11.76 11.29 -33.23
N SER A 120 -12.81 10.48 -33.10
CA SER A 120 -13.16 9.84 -31.82
C SER A 120 -12.06 8.91 -31.31
N ALA A 121 -11.39 8.16 -32.18
CA ALA A 121 -10.23 7.34 -31.80
C ALA A 121 -9.08 8.21 -31.27
N ALA A 122 -8.72 9.27 -32.00
CA ALA A 122 -7.68 10.21 -31.57
C ALA A 122 -8.04 10.89 -30.24
N ALA A 123 -9.31 11.29 -30.07
CA ALA A 123 -9.80 11.89 -28.82
C ALA A 123 -9.75 10.92 -27.64
N ALA A 124 -10.10 9.64 -27.83
CA ALA A 124 -9.99 8.63 -26.78
C ALA A 124 -8.54 8.38 -26.35
N VAL A 125 -7.60 8.35 -27.30
CA VAL A 125 -6.16 8.27 -27.00
C VAL A 125 -5.71 9.52 -26.24
N ALA A 126 -6.06 10.72 -26.72
CA ALA A 126 -5.70 11.97 -26.07
C ALA A 126 -6.26 12.05 -24.63
N ALA A 127 -7.50 11.64 -24.41
CA ALA A 127 -8.11 11.58 -23.08
C ALA A 127 -7.37 10.60 -22.15
N SER A 128 -6.90 9.47 -22.67
CA SER A 128 -6.13 8.48 -21.89
C SER A 128 -4.75 9.00 -21.46
N LEU A 129 -4.20 9.99 -22.16
CA LEU A 129 -2.93 10.62 -21.78
C LEU A 129 -3.06 11.56 -20.59
N ILE A 130 -4.26 12.11 -20.34
CA ILE A 130 -4.48 13.14 -19.31
C ILE A 130 -4.08 12.61 -17.92
N SER A 131 -4.59 11.44 -17.53
CA SER A 131 -4.27 10.83 -16.23
C SER A 131 -2.77 10.55 -16.07
N ASN A 132 -2.13 10.03 -17.12
CA ASN A 132 -0.69 9.78 -17.13
C ASN A 132 0.12 11.07 -16.96
N LEU A 133 -0.28 12.16 -17.64
CA LEU A 133 0.36 13.46 -17.50
C LEU A 133 0.19 14.02 -16.08
N PHE A 134 -1.00 13.90 -15.47
CA PHE A 134 -1.20 14.31 -14.08
C PHE A 134 -0.29 13.55 -13.11
N ILE A 135 -0.16 12.23 -13.26
CA ILE A 135 0.72 11.41 -12.42
C ILE A 135 2.19 11.82 -12.62
N LEU A 136 2.64 11.98 -13.87
CA LEU A 136 4.02 12.34 -14.18
C LEU A 136 4.37 13.75 -13.68
N ILE A 137 3.51 14.73 -13.95
CA ILE A 137 3.71 16.12 -13.49
C ILE A 137 3.66 16.18 -11.97
N GLY A 138 2.70 15.51 -11.34
CA GLY A 138 2.58 15.43 -9.88
C GLY A 138 3.82 14.82 -9.24
N GLY A 139 4.31 13.70 -9.76
CA GLY A 139 5.52 13.02 -9.27
C GLY A 139 6.78 13.86 -9.45
N VAL A 140 6.99 14.46 -10.63
CA VAL A 140 8.12 15.35 -10.89
C VAL A 140 8.07 16.60 -10.00
N SER A 141 6.88 17.17 -9.82
CA SER A 141 6.69 18.35 -8.96
C SER A 141 6.95 18.04 -7.48
N ALA A 142 6.41 16.93 -6.98
CA ALA A 142 6.65 16.46 -5.62
C ALA A 142 8.14 16.18 -5.38
N ALA A 143 8.81 15.58 -6.37
CA ALA A 143 10.24 15.31 -6.31
C ALA A 143 11.09 16.59 -6.36
N ALA A 144 10.77 17.54 -7.23
CA ALA A 144 11.46 18.82 -7.30
C ALA A 144 11.34 19.63 -5.99
N GLN A 145 10.21 19.48 -5.30
CA GLN A 145 9.94 20.12 -4.01
C GLN A 145 10.51 19.36 -2.81
N HIS A 146 11.15 18.20 -3.01
CA HIS A 146 11.65 17.33 -1.93
C HIS A 146 10.57 17.05 -0.87
N GLN A 147 9.35 16.73 -1.34
CA GLN A 147 8.24 16.45 -0.43
C GLN A 147 8.61 15.30 0.54
N PRO A 148 8.29 15.43 1.84
CA PRO A 148 8.69 14.47 2.87
C PRO A 148 8.13 13.07 2.65
N GLU A 149 7.04 12.93 1.90
CA GLU A 149 6.47 11.64 1.50
C GLU A 149 7.34 10.87 0.48
N LEU A 150 8.25 11.56 -0.22
CA LEU A 150 9.14 10.98 -1.23
C LEU A 150 10.62 11.03 -0.81
N TYR A 151 11.00 11.96 0.07
CA TYR A 151 12.37 12.18 0.51
C TYR A 151 12.42 12.27 2.03
N TYR A 152 13.34 11.53 2.63
CA TYR A 152 13.77 11.80 4.00
C TYR A 152 15.04 12.67 3.99
N SER A 153 15.26 13.46 5.03
CA SER A 153 16.39 14.38 5.14
C SER A 153 17.73 13.62 5.23
N LYS A 154 18.83 14.29 4.85
CA LYS A 154 20.18 13.69 4.96
C LYS A 154 20.56 13.33 6.40
N SER A 155 20.03 14.06 7.38
CA SER A 155 20.18 13.78 8.81
C SER A 155 19.61 12.38 9.16
N ILE A 156 18.45 12.00 8.60
CA ILE A 156 17.86 10.67 8.78
C ILE A 156 18.75 9.57 8.17
N GLN A 157 19.41 9.83 7.03
CA GLN A 157 20.31 8.84 6.42
C GLN A 157 21.43 8.40 7.38
N GLY A 158 22.07 9.34 8.08
CA GLY A 158 23.14 9.01 9.04
C GLY A 158 22.64 8.13 10.20
N VAL A 159 21.40 8.35 10.64
CA VAL A 159 20.75 7.52 11.65
C VAL A 159 20.51 6.11 11.12
N PHE A 160 20.01 5.97 9.90
CA PHE A 160 19.74 4.68 9.29
C PHE A 160 21.03 3.89 9.02
N ASP A 161 22.12 4.56 8.63
CA ASP A 161 23.43 3.94 8.49
C ASP A 161 23.92 3.40 9.85
N TRP A 162 23.74 4.16 10.93
CA TRP A 162 24.05 3.69 12.28
C TRP A 162 23.18 2.50 12.69
N MET A 163 21.86 2.56 12.45
CA MET A 163 20.94 1.47 12.75
C MET A 163 21.31 0.20 12.00
N LEU A 164 21.66 0.28 10.71
CA LEU A 164 22.14 -0.85 9.91
C LEU A 164 23.37 -1.51 10.53
N ALA A 165 24.33 -0.71 11.00
CA ALA A 165 25.57 -1.20 11.61
C ALA A 165 25.37 -1.82 13.01
N HIS A 166 24.30 -1.42 13.73
CA HIS A 166 24.05 -1.84 15.12
C HIS A 166 22.82 -2.74 15.28
N ARG A 167 22.30 -3.27 14.16
CA ARG A 167 21.14 -4.15 14.17
C ARG A 167 21.41 -5.43 14.97
N LYS A 168 20.50 -5.74 15.88
CA LYS A 168 20.34 -7.09 16.46
C LYS A 168 19.06 -7.72 15.92
N ASP A 169 19.01 -9.04 15.85
CA ASP A 169 17.89 -9.77 15.25
C ASP A 169 16.56 -9.61 16.03
N ASP A 170 16.66 -9.25 17.31
CA ASP A 170 15.56 -9.11 18.26
C ASP A 170 15.23 -7.66 18.62
N SER A 171 16.05 -6.68 18.23
CA SER A 171 15.82 -5.27 18.57
C SER A 171 14.50 -4.73 18.00
N VAL A 172 13.72 -4.07 18.88
CA VAL A 172 12.43 -3.43 18.56
C VAL A 172 12.54 -1.94 18.87
N VAL A 173 12.32 -1.11 17.85
CA VAL A 173 12.31 0.34 17.99
C VAL A 173 10.89 0.89 18.08
N LEU A 174 10.70 1.82 19.02
CA LEU A 174 9.54 2.69 19.09
C LEU A 174 9.82 3.98 18.30
N ALA A 175 8.95 4.28 17.34
CA ALA A 175 8.89 5.57 16.64
C ALA A 175 7.43 5.85 16.24
N THR A 176 7.12 7.07 15.81
CA THR A 176 5.78 7.42 15.30
C THR A 176 5.39 6.57 14.08
N PRO A 177 4.09 6.52 13.72
CA PRO A 177 3.62 5.80 12.53
C PRO A 177 4.30 6.22 11.22
N GLY A 178 4.59 7.52 11.04
CA GLY A 178 5.25 8.04 9.84
C GLY A 178 6.67 7.50 9.72
N THR A 179 7.50 7.78 10.72
CA THR A 179 8.89 7.33 10.78
C THR A 179 9.03 5.80 10.77
N SER A 180 8.20 5.08 11.55
CA SER A 180 8.24 3.62 11.63
C SER A 180 7.90 2.92 10.31
N SER A 181 7.18 3.57 9.40
CA SER A 181 6.87 2.98 8.09
C SER A 181 8.10 2.82 7.18
N ILE A 182 9.16 3.61 7.44
CA ILE A 182 10.38 3.65 6.64
C ILE A 182 11.48 2.77 7.25
N ILE A 183 11.57 2.74 8.58
CA ILE A 183 12.64 2.05 9.32
C ILE A 183 12.86 0.59 8.86
N PRO A 184 11.85 -0.29 8.76
CA PRO A 184 12.08 -1.69 8.39
C PRO A 184 12.64 -1.85 6.97
N GLY A 185 12.16 -1.03 6.03
CA GLY A 185 12.62 -1.07 4.64
C GLY A 185 14.05 -0.55 4.48
N ALA A 186 14.45 0.45 5.27
CA ALA A 186 15.78 1.05 5.21
C ALA A 186 16.83 0.31 6.04
N THR A 187 16.44 -0.26 7.19
CA THR A 187 17.38 -0.76 8.20
C THR A 187 17.18 -2.24 8.56
N GLY A 188 16.02 -2.80 8.27
CA GLY A 188 15.63 -4.14 8.70
C GLY A 188 15.33 -4.27 10.19
N TRP A 189 15.27 -3.17 10.94
CA TRP A 189 14.86 -3.17 12.35
C TRP A 189 13.37 -3.49 12.48
N ARG A 190 12.99 -4.13 13.59
CA ARG A 190 11.59 -4.37 13.92
C ARG A 190 11.00 -3.12 14.55
N VAL A 191 9.77 -2.80 14.19
CA VAL A 191 9.04 -1.63 14.70
C VAL A 191 7.77 -2.08 15.41
N VAL A 192 7.32 -1.28 16.38
CA VAL A 192 6.04 -1.50 17.07
C VAL A 192 4.86 -1.39 16.11
N TYR A 193 4.88 -0.39 15.24
CA TYR A 193 3.85 -0.13 14.24
C TYR A 193 4.49 0.18 12.89
N GLY A 194 4.35 -0.70 11.89
CA GLY A 194 4.88 -0.48 10.54
C GLY A 194 3.85 0.06 9.56
N HIS A 195 2.76 -0.67 9.33
CA HIS A 195 1.73 -0.32 8.34
C HIS A 195 0.35 -0.78 8.80
N PRO A 196 -0.75 -0.06 8.46
CA PRO A 196 -2.11 -0.42 8.85
C PRO A 196 -2.52 -1.87 8.52
N TYR A 197 -1.99 -2.41 7.41
CA TYR A 197 -2.31 -3.79 6.98
C TYR A 197 -1.30 -4.84 7.42
N GLU A 198 -0.11 -4.45 7.91
CA GLU A 198 0.96 -5.39 8.27
C GLU A 198 1.22 -5.50 9.77
N THR A 199 0.75 -4.52 10.54
CA THR A 199 0.84 -4.53 12.00
C THR A 199 -0.39 -5.22 12.60
N PRO A 200 -0.26 -6.33 13.35
CA PRO A 200 -1.37 -6.90 14.10
C PRO A 200 -1.98 -5.86 15.07
N HIS A 201 -3.31 -5.75 15.10
CA HIS A 201 -4.03 -4.74 15.90
C HIS A 201 -3.58 -3.31 15.57
N ALA A 202 -3.40 -3.01 14.28
CA ALA A 202 -2.80 -1.77 13.80
C ALA A 202 -3.38 -0.51 14.45
N ASN A 203 -4.70 -0.34 14.47
CA ASN A 203 -5.33 0.86 15.03
C ASN A 203 -5.02 1.05 16.52
N GLN A 204 -5.03 -0.04 17.29
CA GLN A 204 -4.68 0.00 18.71
C GLN A 204 -3.21 0.39 18.88
N ARG A 205 -2.29 -0.30 18.19
CA ARG A 205 -0.86 0.01 18.29
C ARG A 205 -0.51 1.41 17.82
N LYS A 206 -1.20 1.90 16.79
CA LYS A 206 -1.07 3.28 16.33
C LYS A 206 -1.41 4.25 17.46
N GLN A 207 -2.57 4.06 18.08
CA GLN A 207 -3.02 4.90 19.18
C GLN A 207 -2.08 4.81 20.38
N GLU A 208 -1.64 3.61 20.77
CA GLU A 208 -0.69 3.43 21.87
C GLU A 208 0.63 4.17 21.64
N VAL A 209 1.16 4.13 20.41
CA VAL A 209 2.37 4.88 20.03
C VAL A 209 2.12 6.39 20.08
N GLU A 210 1.00 6.87 19.54
CA GLU A 210 0.62 8.29 19.54
C GLU A 210 0.43 8.81 20.98
N ASP A 211 -0.25 8.06 21.85
CA ASP A 211 -0.49 8.38 23.26
C ASP A 211 0.82 8.48 24.08
N ILE A 212 1.85 7.69 23.72
CA ILE A 212 3.18 7.76 24.35
C ILE A 212 3.87 9.08 23.99
N PHE A 213 3.92 9.41 22.70
CA PHE A 213 4.62 10.62 22.22
C PHE A 213 3.82 11.91 22.45
N SER A 214 2.50 11.85 22.63
CA SER A 214 1.67 12.99 23.04
C SER A 214 1.69 13.23 24.55
N GLY A 215 2.30 12.33 25.34
CA GLY A 215 2.39 12.44 26.80
C GLY A 215 1.10 12.06 27.54
N GLU A 216 0.12 11.46 26.86
CA GLU A 216 -1.12 10.97 27.45
C GLU A 216 -0.92 9.68 28.27
N MET A 217 0.16 8.94 28.01
CA MET A 217 0.52 7.73 28.75
C MET A 217 1.48 8.01 29.91
N SER A 218 1.08 7.64 31.13
CA SER A 218 1.94 7.75 32.32
C SER A 218 3.23 6.91 32.18
N LEU A 219 4.36 7.39 32.71
CA LEU A 219 5.65 6.68 32.67
C LEU A 219 5.60 5.20 33.08
N ALA A 220 4.84 4.86 34.13
CA ALA A 220 4.69 3.46 34.57
C ALA A 220 4.04 2.56 33.50
N LYS A 221 3.06 3.08 32.76
CA LYS A 221 2.42 2.38 31.64
C LYS A 221 3.34 2.30 30.43
N VAL A 222 4.12 3.35 30.15
CA VAL A 222 5.13 3.33 29.09
C VAL A 222 6.15 2.22 29.35
N GLN A 223 6.68 2.13 30.57
CA GLN A 223 7.62 1.07 30.94
C GLN A 223 7.01 -0.32 30.81
N GLN A 224 5.78 -0.52 31.30
CA GLN A 224 5.07 -1.79 31.16
C GLN A 224 4.86 -2.16 29.68
N TYR A 225 4.54 -1.18 28.83
CA TYR A 225 4.37 -1.38 27.41
C TYR A 225 5.70 -1.80 26.75
N PHE A 226 6.81 -1.15 27.13
CA PHE A 226 8.14 -1.46 26.63
C PHE A 226 8.55 -2.89 26.98
N ASP A 227 8.35 -3.29 28.23
CA ASP A 227 8.64 -4.64 28.70
C ASP A 227 7.79 -5.69 27.97
N SER A 228 6.50 -5.38 27.70
CA SER A 228 5.57 -6.33 27.07
C SER A 228 5.90 -6.64 25.60
N LEU A 229 6.52 -5.70 24.89
CA LEU A 229 6.83 -5.81 23.47
C LEU A 229 8.33 -5.96 23.18
N GLY A 230 9.18 -5.94 24.22
CA GLY A 230 10.64 -5.98 24.05
C GLY A 230 11.21 -4.71 23.41
N ILE A 231 10.60 -3.55 23.67
CA ILE A 231 11.04 -2.27 23.10
C ILE A 231 12.35 -1.87 23.75
N ASP A 232 13.45 -2.07 23.02
CA ASP A 232 14.80 -1.87 23.52
C ASP A 232 15.39 -0.51 23.09
N THR A 233 14.70 0.19 22.20
CA THR A 233 15.19 1.40 21.55
C THR A 233 14.04 2.38 21.26
N VAL A 234 14.28 3.68 21.45
CA VAL A 234 13.35 4.76 21.11
C VAL A 234 14.01 5.69 20.11
N PHE A 235 13.35 5.93 18.99
CA PHE A 235 13.75 6.92 18.00
C PHE A 235 12.99 8.22 18.28
N VAL A 236 13.69 9.35 18.36
CA VAL A 236 13.07 10.66 18.54
C VAL A 236 13.60 11.63 17.49
N GLY A 237 12.76 11.92 16.49
CA GLY A 237 13.02 12.89 15.43
C GLY A 237 11.96 14.00 15.35
N PRO A 238 11.90 14.71 14.22
CA PRO A 238 10.92 15.78 13.99
C PRO A 238 9.47 15.33 14.11
N ASP A 239 9.12 14.14 13.62
CA ASP A 239 7.76 13.59 13.69
C ASP A 239 7.33 13.29 15.12
N GLU A 240 8.21 12.67 15.91
CA GLU A 240 7.95 12.37 17.33
C GLU A 240 7.78 13.65 18.15
N ARG A 241 8.65 14.64 17.95
CA ARG A 241 8.53 15.95 18.61
C ARG A 241 7.30 16.71 18.12
N GLY A 242 6.89 16.50 16.87
CA GLY A 242 5.73 17.13 16.26
C GLY A 242 4.39 16.74 16.88
N LEU A 243 4.31 15.61 17.61
CA LEU A 243 3.13 15.23 18.38
C LEU A 243 2.90 16.11 19.63
N GLY A 244 3.90 16.88 20.05
CA GLY A 244 3.75 17.95 21.03
C GLY A 244 3.61 17.52 22.49
N GLY A 245 3.86 16.25 22.82
CA GLY A 245 3.85 15.76 24.19
C GLY A 245 5.07 16.15 25.01
N ASP A 246 4.94 16.05 26.34
CA ASP A 246 6.09 16.15 27.25
C ASP A 246 6.91 14.85 27.15
N LEU A 247 8.09 14.96 26.54
CA LEU A 247 9.00 13.83 26.34
C LEU A 247 9.98 13.62 27.51
N ALA A 248 9.81 14.26 28.67
CA ALA A 248 10.70 14.10 29.83
C ALA A 248 10.91 12.63 30.28
N TRP A 249 10.03 11.71 29.88
CA TRP A 249 10.20 10.28 30.10
C TRP A 249 11.41 9.67 29.38
N ILE A 250 11.90 10.28 28.29
CA ILE A 250 13.11 9.81 27.57
C ILE A 250 14.40 10.10 28.34
N ASP A 251 14.39 11.08 29.26
CA ASP A 251 15.56 11.45 30.06
C ASP A 251 16.01 10.32 31.00
N ALA A 252 15.15 9.32 31.20
CA ALA A 252 15.45 8.10 31.95
C ALA A 252 16.31 7.08 31.18
N PHE A 253 16.58 7.32 29.90
CA PHE A 253 17.24 6.41 28.96
C PHE A 253 18.59 6.94 28.48
N ASP A 254 19.48 6.00 28.11
CA ASP A 254 20.82 6.35 27.65
C ASP A 254 20.79 6.72 26.17
N VAL A 255 21.40 7.84 25.80
CA VAL A 255 21.60 8.22 24.40
C VAL A 255 22.64 7.30 23.78
N VAL A 256 22.26 6.59 22.71
CA VAL A 256 23.16 5.70 21.95
C VAL A 256 23.53 6.22 20.57
N PHE A 257 22.74 7.18 20.07
CA PHE A 257 23.08 7.93 18.86
C PHE A 257 22.51 9.34 18.97
N GLU A 258 23.30 10.33 18.57
CA GLU A 258 22.89 11.72 18.49
C GLU A 258 23.29 12.27 17.12
N GLY A 259 22.29 12.64 16.32
CA GLY A 259 22.46 13.33 15.05
C GLY A 259 21.75 14.70 15.08
N ASP A 260 21.84 15.43 13.98
CA ASP A 260 21.39 16.83 13.91
C ASP A 260 19.89 17.01 14.25
N GLU A 261 19.03 16.09 13.80
CA GLU A 261 17.57 16.17 13.97
C GLU A 261 16.99 15.02 14.80
N VAL A 262 17.77 13.95 14.99
CA VAL A 262 17.30 12.68 15.53
C VAL A 262 18.23 12.20 16.63
N THR A 263 17.63 11.74 17.71
CA THR A 263 18.33 11.08 18.83
C THR A 263 17.75 9.69 19.02
N ILE A 264 18.61 8.70 19.23
CA ILE A 264 18.20 7.34 19.58
C ILE A 264 18.58 7.07 21.03
N PHE A 265 17.60 6.58 21.78
CA PHE A 265 17.73 6.22 23.18
C PHE A 265 17.65 4.70 23.35
N LYS A 266 18.47 4.14 24.24
CA LYS A 266 18.40 2.74 24.65
C LYS A 266 17.57 2.63 25.92
N THR A 267 16.53 1.80 25.85
CA THR A 267 15.70 1.53 27.03
C THR A 267 16.41 0.55 27.96
N LYS A 268 15.86 0.35 29.16
CA LYS A 268 16.36 -0.65 30.12
C LYS A 268 15.89 -2.07 29.82
N VAL A 269 15.14 -2.27 28.73
CA VAL A 269 14.66 -3.58 28.30
C VAL A 269 15.81 -4.31 27.60
N ASN A 270 16.21 -5.44 28.16
CA ASN A 270 17.07 -6.38 27.45
C ASN A 270 16.14 -7.31 26.63
N PRO A 271 16.26 -7.32 25.29
CA PRO A 271 15.45 -8.18 24.43
C PRO A 271 15.72 -9.67 24.68
#